data_AF-A0A453ATT9-F1
#
_entry.id   AF-A0A453ATT9-F1
#
_cell.length_a   1.000
_cell.length_b   1.000
_cell.length_c   1.000
_cell.angle_alpha   90.00
_cell.angle_beta   90.00
_cell.angle_gamma   90.00
#
_symmetry.space_group_name_H-M   'P 1'
#
loop_
_entity.id
_entity.type
_entity.pdbx_description
1 polymer ?
#
loop_
_entity_poly.entity_id
_entity_poly.type
_entity_poly.pdbx_seq_one_letter_code
_entity_poly.pdbx_strand_id
1 'polypeptide(L)'
;VLDEADKLLNLEFKESLDDILKVIPKERRTYLFSATMTKKVSKLQRACLRNPVKVEVSSKYSTVDTLKQEWYFVPADYKDCYLVHVLNELPGSMIMIFVRTCESTRLLALTLRNLGFKALSISGQMSQDKRLGALNKFKAKDFNILICTDVASRGLDIQGVDVVMNYDIPMNSKDYVHRVGRTARAGQSGYAVSFVNQYEAEWFKLIEQLLGREIPDRKVDMDEILILREHISDSKRIALTKLREDGGHKKRRKVAEDDDDEEEEAPRGHRQKPRSFKKSSRR
;
A
#
# COMPACT_ATOMS: atom_id res chain seq x y z
N VAL A 1 -11.00 -14.74 -18.68
CA VAL A 1 -11.10 -14.81 -17.20
C VAL A 1 -11.41 -13.41 -16.70
N LEU A 2 -12.30 -13.28 -15.71
CA LEU A 2 -12.62 -12.02 -15.03
C LEU A 2 -12.22 -12.19 -13.57
N ASP A 3 -11.17 -11.51 -13.14
CA ASP A 3 -10.70 -11.51 -11.75
C ASP A 3 -11.04 -10.17 -11.08
N GLU A 4 -11.20 -10.18 -9.75
CA GLU A 4 -11.70 -9.04 -8.96
C GLU A 4 -12.96 -8.40 -9.59
N ALA A 5 -13.94 -9.22 -9.98
CA ALA A 5 -15.06 -8.80 -10.83
C ALA A 5 -15.97 -7.73 -10.20
N ASP A 6 -15.98 -7.59 -8.88
CA ASP A 6 -16.64 -6.48 -8.18
C ASP A 6 -16.01 -5.13 -8.46
N LYS A 7 -14.71 -5.09 -8.77
CA LYS A 7 -13.97 -3.87 -9.12
C LYS A 7 -14.07 -3.52 -10.60
N LEU A 8 -14.14 -4.52 -11.48
CA LEU A 8 -14.36 -4.32 -12.93
C LEU A 8 -15.69 -3.58 -13.24
N LEU A 9 -16.61 -3.54 -12.28
CA LEU A 9 -17.92 -2.91 -12.40
C LEU A 9 -18.01 -1.51 -11.76
N ASN A 10 -16.88 -0.97 -11.32
CA ASN A 10 -16.76 0.44 -11.00
C ASN A 10 -16.82 1.27 -12.29
N LEU A 11 -17.25 2.54 -12.17
CA LEU A 11 -17.45 3.44 -13.31
C LEU A 11 -16.22 3.52 -14.23
N GLU A 12 -15.02 3.44 -13.64
CA GLU A 12 -13.73 3.53 -14.33
C GLU A 12 -13.44 2.39 -15.33
N PHE A 13 -14.00 1.19 -15.14
CA PHE A 13 -13.66 0.01 -15.95
C PHE A 13 -14.81 -0.55 -16.77
N LYS A 14 -16.03 -0.06 -16.53
CA LYS A 14 -17.24 -0.60 -17.15
C LYS A 14 -17.21 -0.44 -18.68
N GLU A 15 -16.82 0.74 -19.18
CA GLU A 15 -16.79 1.01 -20.62
C GLU A 15 -15.78 0.10 -21.33
N SER A 16 -14.56 0.00 -20.79
CA SER A 16 -13.53 -0.89 -21.33
C SER A 16 -13.96 -2.35 -21.30
N LEU A 17 -14.66 -2.79 -20.24
CA LEU A 17 -15.20 -4.14 -20.16
C LEU A 17 -16.28 -4.37 -21.22
N ASP A 18 -17.22 -3.44 -21.39
CA ASP A 18 -18.27 -3.52 -22.40
C ASP A 18 -17.68 -3.60 -23.82
N ASP A 19 -16.61 -2.85 -24.10
CA ASP A 19 -15.93 -2.90 -25.40
C ASP A 19 -15.23 -4.23 -25.66
N ILE A 20 -14.55 -4.80 -24.66
CA ILE A 20 -13.98 -6.16 -24.76
C ILE A 20 -15.09 -7.19 -25.01
N LEU A 21 -16.21 -7.09 -24.28
CA LEU A 21 -17.32 -8.03 -24.40
C LEU A 21 -18.00 -8.00 -25.79
N LYS A 22 -17.92 -6.87 -26.52
CA LYS A 22 -18.45 -6.73 -27.89
C LYS A 22 -17.61 -7.48 -28.93
N VAL A 23 -16.29 -7.51 -28.77
CA VAL A 23 -15.37 -8.08 -29.78
C VAL A 23 -15.06 -9.56 -29.56
N ILE A 24 -15.21 -10.07 -28.33
CA ILE A 24 -14.93 -11.48 -28.05
C ILE A 24 -16.07 -12.42 -28.53
N PRO A 25 -15.75 -13.66 -28.92
CA PRO A 25 -16.75 -14.64 -29.37
C PRO A 25 -17.87 -14.88 -28.36
N LYS A 26 -19.10 -15.07 -28.85
CA LYS A 26 -20.27 -15.39 -28.00
C LYS A 26 -20.14 -16.77 -27.34
N GLU A 27 -19.53 -17.72 -28.03
CA GLU A 27 -19.16 -19.02 -27.47
C GLU A 27 -17.76 -18.96 -26.87
N ARG A 28 -17.70 -19.01 -25.55
CA ARG A 28 -16.46 -18.92 -24.78
C ARG A 28 -16.62 -19.58 -23.43
N ARG A 29 -15.49 -20.01 -22.86
CA ARG A 29 -15.40 -20.39 -21.45
C ARG A 29 -15.01 -19.16 -20.64
N THR A 30 -15.89 -18.77 -19.73
CA THR A 30 -15.66 -17.61 -18.85
C THR A 30 -15.55 -18.09 -17.42
N TYR A 31 -14.45 -17.74 -16.77
CA TYR A 31 -14.27 -17.88 -15.33
C TYR A 31 -14.41 -16.49 -14.71
N LEU A 32 -15.21 -16.37 -13.65
CA LEU A 32 -15.44 -15.14 -12.91
C LEU A 32 -15.07 -15.36 -11.45
N PHE A 33 -14.11 -14.58 -10.98
CA PHE A 33 -13.65 -14.55 -9.60
C PHE A 33 -13.98 -13.20 -9.00
N SER A 34 -14.52 -13.20 -7.79
CA SER A 34 -14.84 -11.99 -7.05
C SER A 34 -14.72 -12.27 -5.57
N ALA A 35 -14.06 -11.37 -4.84
CA ALA A 35 -14.10 -11.40 -3.38
C ALA A 35 -15.50 -11.07 -2.85
N THR A 36 -16.33 -10.40 -3.65
CA THR A 36 -17.61 -9.90 -3.20
C THR A 36 -18.78 -10.14 -4.17
N MET A 37 -19.93 -10.52 -3.63
CA MET A 37 -21.18 -10.62 -4.38
C MET A 37 -22.03 -9.36 -4.20
N THR A 38 -22.00 -8.48 -5.21
CA THR A 38 -22.88 -7.30 -5.28
C THR A 38 -23.97 -7.48 -6.32
N LYS A 39 -25.05 -6.69 -6.26
CA LYS A 39 -26.08 -6.67 -7.31
C LYS A 39 -25.48 -6.44 -8.71
N LYS A 40 -24.40 -5.64 -8.80
CA LYS A 40 -23.68 -5.41 -10.06
C LYS A 40 -22.97 -6.69 -10.53
N VAL A 41 -22.23 -7.36 -9.64
CA VAL A 41 -21.57 -8.64 -9.95
C VAL A 41 -22.57 -9.71 -10.38
N SER A 42 -23.72 -9.80 -9.71
CA SER A 42 -24.79 -10.72 -10.11
C SER A 42 -25.34 -10.41 -11.52
N LYS A 43 -25.43 -9.14 -11.91
CA LYS A 43 -25.79 -8.76 -13.29
C LYS A 43 -24.69 -9.16 -14.28
N LEU A 44 -23.42 -8.91 -13.96
CA LEU A 44 -22.29 -9.31 -14.80
C LEU A 44 -22.21 -10.83 -14.98
N GLN A 45 -22.41 -11.60 -13.91
CA GLN A 45 -22.53 -13.05 -13.96
C GLN A 45 -23.59 -13.49 -14.97
N ARG A 46 -24.80 -12.92 -14.92
CA ARG A 46 -25.90 -13.28 -15.85
C ARG A 46 -25.58 -12.91 -17.30
N ALA A 47 -24.83 -11.82 -17.52
CA ALA A 47 -24.46 -11.38 -18.86
C ALA A 47 -23.28 -12.17 -19.45
N CYS A 48 -22.33 -12.62 -18.63
CA CYS A 48 -21.06 -13.17 -19.08
C CYS A 48 -20.94 -14.69 -18.95
N LEU A 49 -21.77 -15.33 -18.13
CA LEU A 49 -21.71 -16.77 -17.83
C LEU A 49 -22.93 -17.50 -18.40
N ARG A 50 -22.70 -18.72 -18.91
CA ARG A 50 -23.74 -19.65 -19.36
C ARG A 50 -23.70 -20.89 -18.47
N ASN A 51 -24.79 -21.18 -17.76
CA ASN A 51 -24.91 -22.28 -16.80
C ASN A 51 -23.65 -22.51 -15.93
N PRO A 52 -23.19 -21.50 -15.17
CA PRO A 52 -21.94 -21.61 -14.42
C PRO A 52 -22.07 -22.54 -13.22
N VAL A 53 -21.02 -23.33 -12.96
CA VAL A 53 -20.81 -23.93 -11.64
C VAL A 53 -20.52 -22.80 -10.66
N LYS A 54 -21.33 -22.68 -9.61
CA LYS A 54 -21.16 -21.65 -8.58
C LYS A 54 -20.48 -22.26 -7.35
N VAL A 55 -19.30 -21.74 -7.03
CA VAL A 55 -18.60 -21.99 -5.77
C VAL A 55 -18.65 -20.69 -4.98
N GLU A 56 -19.27 -20.72 -3.80
CA GLU A 56 -19.42 -19.55 -2.93
C GLU A 56 -19.00 -19.92 -1.52
N VAL A 57 -18.12 -19.12 -0.93
CA VAL A 57 -17.80 -19.22 0.48
C VAL A 57 -18.77 -18.27 1.20
N SER A 58 -19.78 -18.80 1.87
CA SER A 58 -20.70 -17.96 2.64
C SER A 58 -19.94 -17.34 3.80
N SER A 59 -19.62 -16.07 3.70
CA SER A 59 -19.33 -15.29 4.88
C SER A 59 -19.96 -13.91 4.73
N LYS A 60 -20.58 -13.44 5.82
CA LYS A 60 -20.63 -12.01 6.07
C LYS A 60 -19.21 -11.48 5.89
N TYR A 61 -19.03 -10.30 5.30
CA TYR A 61 -17.72 -9.67 5.19
C TYR A 61 -17.03 -9.75 6.55
N SER A 62 -16.05 -10.63 6.65
CA SER A 62 -15.42 -11.00 7.91
C SER A 62 -13.94 -11.13 7.65
N THR A 63 -13.18 -10.79 8.67
CA THR A 63 -11.76 -11.04 8.71
C THR A 63 -11.50 -12.42 9.29
N VAL A 64 -10.38 -13.03 8.93
CA VAL A 64 -9.95 -14.31 9.53
C VAL A 64 -9.73 -14.15 11.04
N ASP A 65 -9.99 -15.21 11.81
CA ASP A 65 -9.89 -15.17 13.27
C ASP A 65 -8.45 -14.94 13.77
N THR A 66 -7.47 -15.32 12.97
CA THR A 66 -6.03 -15.11 13.26
C THR A 66 -5.57 -13.67 13.04
N LEU A 67 -6.44 -12.79 12.53
CA LEU A 67 -6.14 -11.37 12.31
C LEU A 67 -6.50 -10.53 13.53
N LYS A 68 -5.48 -10.04 14.24
CA LYS A 68 -5.64 -9.04 15.29
C LYS A 68 -5.83 -7.66 14.66
N GLN A 69 -6.84 -6.92 15.11
CA GLN A 69 -7.17 -5.58 14.60
C GLN A 69 -7.25 -4.59 15.77
N GLU A 70 -6.66 -3.42 15.59
CA GLU A 70 -6.72 -2.30 16.53
C GLU A 70 -6.81 -0.98 15.76
N TRP A 71 -7.27 0.09 16.41
CA TRP A 71 -7.28 1.42 15.81
C TRP A 71 -6.88 2.50 16.80
N TYR A 72 -6.37 3.62 16.28
CA TYR A 72 -6.03 4.81 17.05
C TYR A 72 -6.92 5.96 16.61
N PHE A 73 -7.54 6.65 17.57
CA PHE A 73 -8.14 7.96 17.29
C PHE A 73 -7.06 9.03 17.28
N VAL A 74 -6.83 9.64 16.12
CA VAL A 74 -5.69 10.51 15.88
C VAL A 74 -6.14 11.84 15.31
N PRO A 75 -5.77 12.99 15.91
CA PRO A 75 -6.01 14.27 15.25
C PRO A 75 -5.22 14.31 13.93
N ALA A 76 -5.85 14.82 12.88
CA ALA A 76 -5.30 14.78 11.51
C ALA A 76 -3.85 15.29 11.40
N ASP A 77 -3.48 16.31 12.16
CA ASP A 77 -2.15 16.93 12.15
C ASP A 77 -1.04 16.04 12.74
N TYR A 78 -1.40 15.09 13.61
CA TYR A 78 -0.45 14.20 14.30
C TYR A 78 -0.39 12.80 13.70
N LYS A 79 -1.10 12.56 12.58
CA LYS A 79 -1.21 11.24 11.96
C LYS A 79 0.15 10.63 11.57
N ASP A 80 1.07 11.45 11.07
CA ASP A 80 2.45 11.02 10.80
C ASP A 80 3.19 10.61 12.09
N CYS A 81 2.94 11.29 13.21
CA CYS A 81 3.57 11.00 14.50
C CYS A 81 3.12 9.65 15.06
N TYR A 82 1.82 9.39 15.02
CA TYR A 82 1.26 8.10 15.40
C TYR A 82 1.75 6.96 14.52
N LEU A 83 1.85 7.18 13.20
CA LEU A 83 2.42 6.19 12.30
C LEU A 83 3.85 5.83 12.71
N VAL A 84 4.72 6.83 12.90
CA VAL A 84 6.13 6.61 13.25
C VAL A 84 6.26 5.94 14.62
N HIS A 85 5.44 6.32 15.60
CA HIS A 85 5.38 5.65 16.90
C HIS A 85 5.10 4.15 16.74
N VAL A 86 4.04 3.79 16.02
CA VAL A 86 3.67 2.37 15.79
C VAL A 86 4.73 1.63 14.96
N LEU A 87 5.37 2.29 13.99
CA LEU A 87 6.46 1.69 13.23
C LEU A 87 7.67 1.36 14.12
N ASN A 88 7.96 2.18 15.12
CA ASN A 88 9.05 1.94 16.08
C ASN A 88 8.77 0.77 17.02
N GLU A 89 7.49 0.49 17.34
CA GLU A 89 7.10 -0.70 18.12
C GLU A 89 7.21 -2.01 17.33
N LEU A 90 7.32 -1.94 16.00
CA LEU A 90 7.27 -3.09 15.10
C LEU A 90 8.56 -3.23 14.25
N PRO A 91 9.76 -3.24 14.86
CA PRO A 91 11.00 -3.31 14.11
C PRO A 91 11.12 -4.64 13.35
N GLY A 92 11.56 -4.57 12.10
CA GLY A 92 11.81 -5.75 11.27
C GLY A 92 10.58 -6.42 10.65
N SER A 93 9.36 -6.02 11.06
CA SER A 93 8.11 -6.49 10.44
C SER A 93 8.02 -6.08 8.97
N MET A 94 7.39 -6.92 8.16
CA MET A 94 6.99 -6.60 6.79
C MET A 94 5.64 -5.88 6.81
N ILE A 95 5.65 -4.59 6.50
CA ILE A 95 4.54 -3.67 6.72
C ILE A 95 4.02 -3.14 5.39
N MET A 96 2.70 -3.16 5.23
CA MET A 96 2.02 -2.58 4.07
C MET A 96 1.10 -1.45 4.53
N ILE A 97 1.36 -0.23 4.05
CA ILE A 97 0.65 0.99 4.46
C ILE A 97 -0.25 1.46 3.32
N PHE A 98 -1.53 1.65 3.61
CA PHE A 98 -2.51 2.15 2.66
C PHE A 98 -2.80 3.64 2.87
N VAL A 99 -2.61 4.41 1.80
CA VAL A 99 -2.93 5.85 1.73
C VAL A 99 -3.90 6.13 0.58
N ARG A 100 -4.57 7.28 0.63
CA ARG A 100 -5.65 7.62 -0.32
C ARG A 100 -5.12 8.02 -1.70
N THR A 101 -4.04 8.80 -1.78
CA THR A 101 -3.59 9.42 -3.04
C THR A 101 -2.21 8.94 -3.47
N CYS A 102 -1.94 9.02 -4.77
CA CYS A 102 -0.64 8.64 -5.35
C CYS A 102 0.49 9.59 -4.92
N GLU A 103 0.15 10.83 -4.61
CA GLU A 103 1.06 11.86 -4.12
C GLU A 103 1.44 11.55 -2.67
N SER A 104 0.47 11.16 -1.84
CA SER A 104 0.71 10.76 -0.46
C SER A 104 1.60 9.53 -0.36
N THR A 105 1.52 8.57 -1.29
CA THR A 105 2.43 7.40 -1.25
C THR A 105 3.89 7.83 -1.35
N ARG A 106 4.20 8.75 -2.28
CA ARG A 106 5.56 9.24 -2.51
C ARG A 106 6.04 10.13 -1.36
N LEU A 107 5.21 11.07 -0.93
CA LEU A 107 5.55 11.97 0.18
C LEU A 107 5.84 11.17 1.44
N LEU A 108 4.94 10.25 1.82
CA LEU A 108 5.11 9.45 3.02
C LEU A 108 6.36 8.55 2.93
N ALA A 109 6.62 7.93 1.78
CA ALA A 109 7.81 7.10 1.59
C ALA A 109 9.12 7.90 1.71
N LEU A 110 9.15 9.14 1.20
CA LEU A 110 10.31 10.03 1.35
C LEU A 110 10.47 10.50 2.80
N THR A 111 9.38 10.92 3.46
CA THR A 111 9.41 11.32 4.88
C THR A 111 9.94 10.17 5.75
N LEU A 112 9.42 8.95 5.58
CA LEU A 112 9.87 7.79 6.34
C LEU A 112 11.35 7.44 6.04
N ARG A 113 11.81 7.56 4.79
CA ARG A 113 13.23 7.35 4.46
C ARG A 113 14.15 8.39 5.10
N ASN A 114 13.73 9.66 5.18
CA ASN A 114 14.48 10.70 5.89
C ASN A 114 14.57 10.41 7.39
N LEU A 115 13.55 9.75 7.95
CA LEU A 115 13.52 9.27 9.34
C LEU A 115 14.30 7.95 9.55
N GLY A 116 14.92 7.39 8.51
CA GLY A 116 15.73 6.16 8.59
C GLY A 116 14.97 4.85 8.32
N PHE A 117 13.68 4.91 8.01
CA PHE A 117 12.90 3.71 7.68
C PHE A 117 13.13 3.26 6.23
N LYS A 118 13.11 1.94 6.00
CA LYS A 118 13.20 1.37 4.66
C LYS A 118 11.83 1.28 4.00
N ALA A 119 11.35 2.43 3.51
CA ALA A 119 10.03 2.57 2.87
C ALA A 119 10.10 2.70 1.34
N LEU A 120 9.22 1.99 0.64
CA LEU A 120 8.96 2.10 -0.79
C LEU A 120 7.54 2.61 -1.05
N SER A 121 7.32 3.29 -2.17
CA SER A 121 5.99 3.65 -2.66
C SER A 121 5.64 2.87 -3.92
N ILE A 122 4.44 2.33 -4.02
CA ILE A 122 3.83 1.86 -5.27
C ILE A 122 2.55 2.67 -5.52
N SER A 123 2.44 3.29 -6.70
CA SER A 123 1.23 3.99 -7.13
C SER A 123 0.87 3.65 -8.58
N GLY A 124 -0.39 3.89 -8.96
CA GLY A 124 -0.86 3.67 -10.33
C GLY A 124 -0.20 4.57 -11.38
N GLN A 125 0.49 5.63 -10.95
CA GLN A 125 1.24 6.53 -11.83
C GLN A 125 2.67 6.03 -12.13
N MET A 126 3.09 4.89 -11.56
CA MET A 126 4.40 4.30 -11.85
C MET A 126 4.33 3.40 -13.08
N SER A 127 5.40 3.37 -13.88
CA SER A 127 5.54 2.37 -14.94
C SER A 127 5.55 0.96 -14.35
N GLN A 128 5.16 -0.01 -15.17
CA GLN A 128 5.06 -1.41 -14.73
C GLN A 128 6.41 -1.93 -14.22
N ASP A 129 7.51 -1.61 -14.89
CA ASP A 129 8.86 -2.03 -14.47
C ASP A 129 9.25 -1.45 -13.12
N LYS A 130 8.96 -0.17 -12.87
CA LYS A 130 9.21 0.46 -11.57
C LYS A 130 8.36 -0.16 -10.46
N ARG A 131 7.10 -0.53 -10.75
CA ARG A 131 6.24 -1.25 -9.80
C ARG A 131 6.80 -2.63 -9.47
N LEU A 132 7.21 -3.40 -10.49
CA LEU A 132 7.80 -4.72 -10.32
C LEU A 132 9.14 -4.65 -9.55
N GLY A 133 10.00 -3.68 -9.87
CA GLY A 133 11.25 -3.44 -9.15
C GLY A 133 11.04 -3.11 -7.68
N ALA A 134 10.08 -2.24 -7.36
CA ALA A 134 9.71 -1.94 -5.96
C ALA A 134 9.16 -3.19 -5.24
N LEU A 135 8.32 -3.96 -5.92
CA LEU A 135 7.77 -5.20 -5.34
C LEU A 135 8.87 -6.25 -5.09
N ASN A 136 9.84 -6.38 -5.99
CA ASN A 136 10.94 -7.32 -5.84
C ASN A 136 11.81 -6.94 -4.64
N LYS A 137 12.14 -5.65 -4.46
CA LYS A 137 12.87 -5.15 -3.29
C LYS A 137 12.12 -5.40 -1.97
N PHE A 138 10.79 -5.28 -2.00
CA PHE A 138 9.96 -5.62 -0.83
C PHE A 138 9.96 -7.13 -0.55
N LYS A 139 9.77 -7.97 -1.57
CA LYS A 139 9.81 -9.44 -1.43
C LYS A 139 11.18 -9.95 -0.98
N ALA A 140 12.26 -9.30 -1.41
CA ALA A 140 13.63 -9.59 -0.99
C ALA A 140 13.95 -9.12 0.45
N LYS A 141 13.03 -8.38 1.09
CA LYS A 141 13.20 -7.75 2.42
C LYS A 141 14.30 -6.68 2.47
N ASP A 142 14.75 -6.18 1.31
CA ASP A 142 15.65 -5.01 1.24
C ASP A 142 14.96 -3.79 1.84
N PHE A 143 13.66 -3.69 1.61
CA PHE A 143 12.74 -2.71 2.19
C PHE A 143 11.59 -3.45 2.85
N ASN A 144 11.30 -3.12 4.10
CA ASN A 144 10.27 -3.80 4.88
C ASN A 144 8.98 -2.99 5.01
N ILE A 145 8.91 -1.77 4.44
CA ILE A 145 7.69 -0.95 4.42
C ILE A 145 7.29 -0.67 2.97
N LEU A 146 6.05 -0.99 2.62
CA LEU A 146 5.46 -0.73 1.31
C LEU A 146 4.21 0.16 1.43
N ILE A 147 4.29 1.38 0.91
CA ILE A 147 3.18 2.33 0.90
C ILE A 147 2.49 2.30 -0.46
N CYS A 148 1.17 2.15 -0.46
CA CYS A 148 0.39 2.02 -1.69
C CYS A 148 -1.01 2.62 -1.58
N THR A 149 -1.61 2.86 -2.75
CA THR A 149 -3.06 3.10 -2.86
C THR A 149 -3.80 1.79 -3.13
N ASP A 150 -5.12 1.78 -2.92
CA ASP A 150 -5.96 0.61 -3.23
C ASP A 150 -5.74 0.10 -4.66
N VAL A 151 -5.79 1.00 -5.64
CA VAL A 151 -5.61 0.67 -7.06
C VAL A 151 -4.23 0.05 -7.30
N ALA A 152 -3.18 0.60 -6.68
CA ALA A 152 -1.82 0.15 -6.89
C ALA A 152 -1.52 -1.21 -6.28
N SER A 153 -2.27 -1.59 -5.24
CA SER A 153 -2.14 -2.87 -4.53
C SER A 153 -2.90 -4.04 -5.17
N ARG A 154 -3.86 -3.76 -6.05
CA ARG A 154 -4.69 -4.80 -6.71
C ARG A 154 -3.86 -5.65 -7.66
N GLY A 155 -4.19 -6.93 -7.72
CA GLY A 155 -3.46 -7.91 -8.54
C GLY A 155 -2.00 -8.16 -8.13
N LEU A 156 -1.49 -7.52 -7.07
CA LEU A 156 -0.18 -7.84 -6.52
C LEU A 156 -0.34 -8.99 -5.53
N ASP A 157 0.23 -10.16 -5.86
CA ASP A 157 0.44 -11.21 -4.88
C ASP A 157 1.67 -10.88 -4.04
N ILE A 158 1.41 -10.27 -2.88
CA ILE A 158 2.39 -9.90 -1.88
C ILE A 158 2.20 -10.85 -0.71
N GLN A 159 3.05 -11.87 -0.64
CA GLN A 159 3.08 -12.83 0.47
C GLN A 159 4.03 -12.33 1.55
N GLY A 160 3.83 -12.79 2.79
CA GLY A 160 4.72 -12.46 3.92
C GLY A 160 4.56 -11.01 4.42
N VAL A 161 3.34 -10.46 4.41
CA VAL A 161 3.03 -9.19 5.08
C VAL A 161 2.59 -9.50 6.50
N ASP A 162 3.37 -9.05 7.49
CA ASP A 162 3.10 -9.25 8.91
C ASP A 162 2.05 -8.25 9.41
N VAL A 163 2.12 -7.01 8.90
CA VAL A 163 1.28 -5.90 9.38
C VAL A 163 0.69 -5.10 8.23
N VAL A 164 -0.61 -4.83 8.30
CA VAL A 164 -1.30 -3.88 7.43
C VAL A 164 -1.66 -2.63 8.22
N MET A 165 -1.28 -1.46 7.73
CA MET A 165 -1.64 -0.18 8.33
C MET A 165 -2.54 0.61 7.39
N ASN A 166 -3.77 0.88 7.82
CA ASN A 166 -4.62 1.87 7.17
C ASN A 166 -4.21 3.25 7.68
N TYR A 167 -3.26 3.88 6.98
CA TYR A 167 -2.98 5.28 7.21
C TYR A 167 -4.25 6.07 6.92
N ASP A 168 -4.82 5.98 5.72
CA ASP A 168 -6.12 6.60 5.43
C ASP A 168 -7.25 5.56 5.47
N ILE A 169 -8.34 5.84 6.19
CA ILE A 169 -9.49 4.93 6.24
C ILE A 169 -10.16 4.87 4.85
N PRO A 170 -10.47 3.67 4.34
CA PRO A 170 -11.16 3.54 3.06
C PRO A 170 -12.60 4.04 3.19
N MET A 171 -13.07 4.80 2.19
CA MET A 171 -14.45 5.29 2.16
C MET A 171 -15.49 4.17 1.99
N ASN A 172 -15.06 3.02 1.46
CA ASN A 172 -15.89 1.85 1.29
C ASN A 172 -15.45 0.75 2.26
N SER A 173 -16.35 0.32 3.13
CA SER A 173 -16.06 -0.70 4.14
C SER A 173 -15.55 -2.03 3.56
N LYS A 174 -15.88 -2.36 2.31
CA LYS A 174 -15.38 -3.58 1.65
C LYS A 174 -13.90 -3.50 1.32
N ASP A 175 -13.42 -2.30 0.99
CA ASP A 175 -12.00 -2.09 0.71
C ASP A 175 -11.18 -2.33 1.99
N TYR A 176 -11.72 -2.03 3.17
CA TYR A 176 -11.07 -2.38 4.44
C TYR A 176 -10.74 -3.87 4.53
N VAL A 177 -11.73 -4.74 4.27
CA VAL A 177 -11.55 -6.21 4.30
C VAL A 177 -10.48 -6.65 3.30
N HIS A 178 -10.47 -6.07 2.10
CA HIS A 178 -9.46 -6.38 1.08
C HIS A 178 -8.05 -5.92 1.45
N ARG A 179 -7.92 -4.80 2.17
CA ARG A 179 -6.65 -4.28 2.67
C ARG A 179 -6.11 -5.16 3.77
N VAL A 180 -6.89 -5.42 4.81
CA VAL A 180 -6.41 -6.21 5.95
C VAL A 180 -6.23 -7.69 5.61
N GLY A 181 -6.92 -8.20 4.58
CA GLY A 181 -6.66 -9.51 3.98
C GLY A 181 -5.34 -9.63 3.20
N ARG A 182 -4.48 -8.59 3.21
CA ARG A 182 -3.10 -8.69 2.72
C ARG A 182 -2.17 -9.36 3.74
N THR A 183 -2.55 -9.37 5.01
CA THR A 183 -1.88 -10.15 6.07
C THR A 183 -2.74 -11.38 6.47
N ALA A 184 -2.29 -12.15 7.46
CA ALA A 184 -2.95 -13.35 7.97
C ALA A 184 -3.32 -14.37 6.87
N ARG A 185 -2.41 -14.57 5.90
CA ARG A 185 -2.58 -15.50 4.77
C ARG A 185 -2.02 -16.88 5.10
N ALA A 186 -2.52 -17.90 4.41
CA ALA A 186 -2.02 -19.28 4.51
C ALA A 186 -1.97 -19.83 5.96
N GLY A 187 -2.95 -19.48 6.79
CA GLY A 187 -3.05 -19.93 8.18
C GLY A 187 -2.15 -19.19 9.17
N GLN A 188 -1.39 -18.19 8.74
CA GLN A 188 -0.60 -17.35 9.64
C GLN A 188 -1.47 -16.34 10.40
N SER A 189 -0.99 -15.89 11.56
CA SER A 189 -1.51 -14.71 12.23
C SER A 189 -1.11 -13.44 11.49
N GLY A 190 -1.90 -12.39 11.63
CA GLY A 190 -1.58 -11.07 11.10
C GLY A 190 -2.03 -9.98 12.02
N TYR A 191 -1.52 -8.77 11.78
CA TYR A 191 -1.89 -7.59 12.54
C TYR A 191 -2.36 -6.47 11.62
N ALA A 192 -3.45 -5.79 11.98
CA ALA A 192 -3.97 -4.65 11.24
C ALA A 192 -4.21 -3.46 12.17
N VAL A 193 -3.66 -2.31 11.78
CA VAL A 193 -3.79 -1.04 12.51
C VAL A 193 -4.52 -0.03 11.63
N SER A 194 -5.46 0.70 12.21
CA SER A 194 -6.16 1.80 11.55
C SER A 194 -5.94 3.13 12.26
N PHE A 195 -5.57 4.17 11.51
CA PHE A 195 -5.45 5.53 12.02
C PHE A 195 -6.69 6.32 11.62
N VAL A 196 -7.58 6.59 12.58
CA VAL A 196 -8.88 7.24 12.34
C VAL A 196 -8.84 8.66 12.86
N ASN A 197 -9.03 9.64 11.99
CA ASN A 197 -9.16 11.04 12.39
C ASN A 197 -10.62 11.50 12.48
N GLN A 198 -10.82 12.75 12.91
CA GLN A 198 -12.15 13.34 13.08
C GLN A 198 -13.00 13.36 11.80
N TYR A 199 -12.39 13.35 10.61
CA TYR A 199 -13.09 13.35 9.32
C TYR A 199 -13.38 11.94 8.80
N GLU A 200 -12.77 10.92 9.40
CA GLU A 200 -12.82 9.52 8.96
C GLU A 200 -13.64 8.62 9.90
N ALA A 201 -14.08 9.16 11.04
CA ALA A 201 -14.81 8.42 12.07
C ALA A 201 -16.11 7.77 11.54
N GLU A 202 -16.86 8.46 10.68
CA GLU A 202 -18.08 7.90 10.08
C GLU A 202 -17.78 6.71 9.16
N TRP A 203 -16.72 6.80 8.34
CA TRP A 203 -16.30 5.69 7.49
C TRP A 203 -15.83 4.50 8.31
N PHE A 204 -15.13 4.75 9.42
CA PHE A 204 -14.71 3.69 10.33
C PHE A 204 -15.88 3.00 11.01
N LYS A 205 -16.90 3.75 11.45
CA LYS A 205 -18.13 3.18 12.01
C LYS A 205 -18.87 2.27 11.02
N LEU A 206 -18.90 2.65 9.74
CA LEU A 206 -19.46 1.79 8.68
C LEU A 206 -18.63 0.51 8.46
N ILE A 207 -17.34 0.50 8.78
CA ILE A 207 -16.49 -0.70 8.75
C ILE A 207 -16.89 -1.64 9.89
N GLU A 208 -17.00 -1.15 11.12
CA GLU A 208 -17.42 -1.97 12.27
C GLU A 208 -18.82 -2.55 12.09
N GLN A 209 -19.74 -1.76 11.53
CA GLN A 209 -21.08 -2.25 11.17
C GLN A 209 -21.04 -3.37 10.12
N LEU A 210 -20.15 -3.26 9.11
CA LEU A 210 -19.97 -4.30 8.11
C LEU A 210 -19.41 -5.58 8.73
N LEU A 211 -18.44 -5.45 9.64
CA LEU A 211 -17.82 -6.57 10.35
C LEU A 211 -18.74 -7.18 11.41
N GLY A 212 -19.74 -6.43 11.89
CA GLY A 212 -20.65 -6.83 12.95
C GLY A 212 -19.98 -6.89 14.33
N ARG A 213 -18.84 -6.22 14.50
CA ARG A 213 -18.10 -6.12 15.77
C ARG A 213 -17.32 -4.82 15.83
N GLU A 214 -17.11 -4.32 17.04
CA GLU A 214 -16.22 -3.19 17.30
C GLU A 214 -14.76 -3.64 17.25
N ILE A 215 -13.89 -2.77 16.74
CA ILE A 215 -12.45 -2.95 16.74
C ILE A 215 -11.89 -2.24 17.98
N PRO A 216 -11.03 -2.90 18.78
CA PRO A 216 -10.44 -2.28 19.96
C PRO A 216 -9.70 -0.97 19.66
N ASP A 217 -10.07 0.07 20.41
CA ASP A 217 -9.37 1.36 20.46
C ASP A 217 -8.08 1.20 21.27
N ARG A 218 -6.96 1.64 20.70
CA ARG A 218 -5.67 1.66 21.36
C ARG A 218 -5.32 3.09 21.76
N LYS A 219 -5.12 3.27 23.06
CA LYS A 219 -4.66 4.53 23.65
C LYS A 219 -3.15 4.59 23.64
N VAL A 220 -2.64 5.80 23.40
CA VAL A 220 -1.22 6.15 23.48
C VAL A 220 -1.12 7.45 24.25
N ASP A 221 -0.06 7.58 25.01
CA ASP A 221 0.26 8.83 25.68
C ASP A 221 0.60 9.90 24.63
N MET A 222 -0.13 11.01 24.67
CA MET A 222 0.10 12.13 23.75
C MET A 222 1.50 12.71 23.91
N ASP A 223 2.10 12.64 25.09
CA ASP A 223 3.44 13.17 25.32
C ASP A 223 4.49 12.38 24.53
N GLU A 224 4.34 11.06 24.44
CA GLU A 224 5.20 10.20 23.60
C GLU A 224 5.07 10.55 22.11
N ILE A 225 3.87 10.87 21.66
CA ILE A 225 3.61 11.29 20.27
C ILE A 225 4.22 12.66 19.98
N LEU A 226 4.07 13.61 20.90
CA LEU A 226 4.48 15.00 20.71
C LEU A 226 5.99 15.15 20.60
N ILE A 227 6.77 14.31 21.29
CA ILE A 227 8.24 14.30 21.18
C ILE A 227 8.72 14.04 19.74
N LEU A 228 7.95 13.29 18.95
CA LEU A 228 8.31 12.98 17.56
C LEU A 228 8.01 14.12 16.58
N ARG A 229 7.17 15.09 16.98
CA ARG A 229 6.54 16.06 16.08
C ARG A 229 7.55 16.91 15.29
N GLU A 230 8.55 17.46 15.98
CA GLU A 230 9.51 18.39 15.36
C GLU A 230 10.33 17.68 14.28
N HIS A 231 10.92 16.54 14.62
CA HIS A 231 11.75 15.74 13.71
C HIS A 231 10.97 15.23 12.49
N ILE A 232 9.70 14.83 12.69
CA ILE A 232 8.82 14.41 11.59
C ILE A 232 8.45 15.58 10.70
N SER A 233 8.17 16.75 11.27
CA SER A 233 7.83 17.96 10.51
C SER A 233 9.00 18.39 9.61
N ASP A 234 10.22 18.38 10.13
CA ASP A 234 11.43 18.68 9.36
C ASP A 234 11.66 17.65 8.24
N SER A 235 11.54 16.37 8.55
CA SER A 235 11.67 15.29 7.56
C SER A 235 10.65 15.42 6.42
N LYS A 236 9.41 15.79 6.76
CA LYS A 236 8.32 16.03 5.80
C LYS A 236 8.57 17.28 4.95
N ARG A 237 9.12 18.34 5.53
CA ARG A 237 9.52 19.56 4.80
C ARG A 237 10.61 19.25 3.78
N ILE A 238 11.64 18.48 4.16
CA ILE A 238 12.70 18.04 3.27
C ILE A 238 12.11 17.19 2.12
N ALA A 239 11.22 16.25 2.44
CA ALA A 239 10.55 15.42 1.45
C ALA A 239 9.72 16.23 0.44
N LEU A 240 8.99 17.26 0.91
CA LEU A 240 8.22 18.17 0.05
C LEU A 240 9.13 18.97 -0.88
N THR A 241 10.27 19.46 -0.40
CA THR A 241 11.24 20.18 -1.23
C THR A 241 11.79 19.28 -2.33
N LYS A 242 12.23 18.06 -2.01
CA LYS A 242 12.72 17.09 -3.01
C LYS A 242 11.67 16.79 -4.08
N LEU A 243 10.41 16.57 -3.67
CA LEU A 243 9.32 16.32 -4.63
C LEU A 243 9.04 17.50 -5.56
N ARG A 244 9.20 18.74 -5.08
CA ARG A 244 9.03 19.95 -5.90
C ARG A 244 10.17 20.11 -6.91
N GLU A 245 11.40 19.84 -6.49
CA GLU A 245 12.58 19.85 -7.36
C GLU A 245 12.46 18.80 -8.47
N ASP A 246 12.11 17.56 -8.12
CA ASP A 246 11.88 16.48 -9.08
C ASP A 246 10.74 16.79 -10.08
N GLY A 247 9.68 17.44 -9.60
CA GLY A 247 8.55 17.89 -10.43
C GLY A 247 8.92 19.06 -11.37
N GLY A 248 9.75 19.99 -10.90
CA GLY A 248 10.29 21.09 -11.68
C GLY A 248 11.28 20.61 -12.75
N HIS A 249 12.12 19.63 -12.41
CA HIS A 249 13.03 18.97 -13.34
C HIS A 249 12.28 18.18 -14.41
N LYS A 250 11.16 17.52 -14.10
CA LYS A 250 10.31 16.90 -15.15
C LYS A 250 9.66 17.91 -16.10
N LYS A 251 9.33 19.12 -15.62
CA LYS A 251 8.80 20.20 -16.46
C LYS A 251 9.87 20.80 -17.37
N ARG A 252 11.13 20.85 -16.91
CA ARG A 252 12.30 21.26 -17.71
C ARG A 252 12.80 20.16 -18.67
N ARG A 253 12.86 18.89 -18.24
CA ARG A 253 13.17 17.71 -19.09
C ARG A 253 12.11 17.47 -20.17
N LYS A 254 10.83 17.77 -19.94
CA LYS A 254 9.84 17.75 -21.05
C LYS A 254 10.10 18.79 -22.15
N VAL A 255 10.93 19.80 -21.89
CA VAL A 255 11.33 20.83 -22.86
C VAL A 255 12.73 20.55 -23.44
N ALA A 256 13.50 19.67 -22.80
CA ALA A 256 14.85 19.27 -23.20
C ALA A 256 14.98 17.75 -23.09
N GLU A 257 14.87 17.06 -24.24
CA GLU A 257 15.37 15.69 -24.50
C GLU A 257 14.52 14.57 -23.86
N ASP A 258 13.96 13.58 -24.57
CA ASP A 258 14.38 12.88 -25.80
C ASP A 258 15.78 12.23 -25.74
N ASP A 259 16.44 12.22 -24.58
CA ASP A 259 17.61 11.36 -24.35
C ASP A 259 17.87 11.14 -22.84
N ASP A 260 17.91 9.85 -22.52
CA ASP A 260 18.60 9.14 -21.45
C ASP A 260 18.32 9.29 -19.93
N ASP A 261 18.28 8.08 -19.37
CA ASP A 261 18.02 7.63 -18.01
C ASP A 261 19.07 8.06 -16.98
N GLU A 262 18.66 8.29 -15.73
CA GLU A 262 19.59 8.18 -14.60
C GLU A 262 18.98 7.44 -13.39
N GLU A 263 19.75 6.46 -12.93
CA GLU A 263 19.63 5.64 -11.73
C GLU A 263 20.08 6.44 -10.47
N GLU A 264 19.40 6.28 -9.33
CA GLU A 264 19.90 6.80 -8.03
C GLU A 264 20.55 5.66 -7.20
N GLU A 265 21.78 5.90 -6.77
CA GLU A 265 22.67 5.05 -5.96
C GLU A 265 22.14 4.75 -4.53
N ALA A 266 22.52 3.58 -4.01
CA ALA A 266 22.39 3.19 -2.60
C ALA A 266 23.55 3.76 -1.74
N PRO A 267 23.39 3.93 -0.42
CA PRO A 267 24.37 4.64 0.41
C PRO A 267 25.64 3.81 0.63
N ARG A 268 26.82 4.41 0.37
CA ARG A 268 28.13 3.77 0.57
C ARG A 268 28.52 3.77 2.05
N GLY A 269 28.69 2.58 2.62
CA GLY A 269 29.27 2.37 3.95
C GLY A 269 30.76 2.70 4.02
N HIS A 270 31.19 3.35 5.10
CA HIS A 270 32.58 3.65 5.43
C HIS A 270 33.44 2.37 5.48
N ARG A 271 34.50 2.31 4.67
CA ARG A 271 35.63 1.38 4.88
C ARG A 271 36.91 2.19 5.09
N GLN A 272 37.43 2.12 6.31
CA GLN A 272 38.79 2.59 6.65
C GLN A 272 39.83 1.76 5.86
N LYS A 273 40.82 2.43 5.27
CA LYS A 273 41.96 1.79 4.59
C LYS A 273 42.99 1.30 5.62
N PRO A 274 43.58 0.10 5.48
CA PRO A 274 44.77 -0.27 6.23
C PRO A 274 46.03 0.32 5.56
N ARG A 275 46.95 0.84 6.38
CA ARG A 275 48.29 1.28 5.99
C ARG A 275 49.15 0.07 5.61
N SER A 276 49.76 0.06 4.43
CA SER A 276 50.78 -0.93 4.06
C SER A 276 52.19 -0.32 4.19
N PHE A 277 53.01 -0.96 5.01
CA PHE A 277 54.46 -0.80 5.07
C PHE A 277 55.10 -1.40 3.81
N LYS A 278 56.04 -0.69 3.18
CA LYS A 278 56.97 -1.27 2.18
C LYS A 278 58.40 -1.22 2.75
N LYS A 279 59.02 -2.40 2.91
CA LYS A 279 60.46 -2.58 3.12
C LYS A 279 61.14 -2.98 1.79
N SER A 280 62.23 -2.26 1.53
CA SER A 280 63.41 -2.42 0.66
C SER A 280 63.67 -3.65 -0.22
N SER A 281 64.23 -3.40 -1.40
CA SER A 281 65.37 -4.09 -2.08
C SER A 281 65.40 -3.60 -3.54
N ARG A 282 66.49 -3.25 -4.25
CA ARG A 282 67.95 -3.24 -4.09
C ARG A 282 68.50 -2.48 -5.33
N ARG A 283 69.55 -1.69 -5.16
CA ARG A 283 70.79 -1.75 -5.95
C ARG A 283 71.87 -1.01 -5.17
#